data_AF-A0A136KK15-F1
#
_entry.id   AF-A0A136KK15-F1
#
_cell.length_a   1.000
_cell.length_b   1.000
_cell.length_c   1.000
_cell.angle_alpha   90.00
_cell.angle_beta   90.00
_cell.angle_gamma   90.00
#
_symmetry.space_group_name_H-M   'P 1'
#
loop_
_entity.id
_entity.type
_entity.pdbx_description
1 polymer ?
#
loop_
_entity_poly.entity_id
_entity_poly.type
_entity_poly.pdbx_seq_one_letter_code
_entity_poly.pdbx_strand_id
1 'polypeptide(L)'
;MANANKIFIDTEEEIVFTIEKVLLSQSNRAILVIPKHAALVSSAVSLKLLTKQMLQTDKLLVLVTEDEIGRKLADKASLVAVDKISNVTKEIWIRAKELKEVLLNEKLRLKNELVGDRKDEKIVAEDELEVDQSTTVKAVIEEEPEEEVANEPKRLEAKAVELGNIMVYAGGDITDDLSLMDEERKRLETEPDISGVALADNQVDQAVFKHQDKNLNYLKQQAENAKSNSSVSHNAPEPRNKAGLFRKGFNFDVATKTNKSG
;
A
#
# COMPACT_ATOMS: atom_id res chain seq x y z
N MET A 1 21.44 12.85 -10.88
CA MET A 1 20.74 11.56 -11.05
C MET A 1 19.90 11.35 -9.81
N ALA A 2 18.62 10.97 -9.92
CA ALA A 2 17.82 10.69 -8.73
C ALA A 2 18.48 9.52 -7.98
N ASN A 3 18.98 9.79 -6.78
CA ASN A 3 19.64 8.79 -5.94
C ASN A 3 18.61 7.72 -5.58
N ALA A 4 18.91 6.46 -5.90
CA ALA A 4 18.12 5.33 -5.43
C ALA A 4 18.61 4.95 -4.03
N ASN A 5 17.70 4.88 -3.07
CA ASN A 5 18.04 4.47 -1.72
C ASN A 5 18.14 2.93 -1.66
N LYS A 6 19.18 2.41 -0.99
CA LYS A 6 19.39 0.97 -0.81
C LYS A 6 18.97 0.59 0.61
N ILE A 7 18.02 -0.31 0.73
CA ILE A 7 17.50 -0.80 2.01
C ILE A 7 17.90 -2.27 2.10
N PHE A 8 18.67 -2.60 3.13
CA PHE A 8 19.06 -3.97 3.43
C PHE A 8 18.07 -4.54 4.45
N ILE A 9 17.61 -5.76 4.20
CA ILE A 9 16.69 -6.49 5.06
C ILE A 9 17.45 -7.59 5.79
N ASP A 10 17.11 -7.81 7.06
CA ASP A 10 17.60 -8.96 7.82
C ASP A 10 16.83 -10.27 7.46
N THR A 11 17.45 -11.43 7.68
CA THR A 11 16.87 -12.72 7.29
C THR A 11 15.51 -13.01 7.96
N GLU A 12 15.36 -12.58 9.22
CA GLU A 12 14.16 -12.80 10.04
C GLU A 12 13.26 -11.56 10.10
N GLU A 13 13.54 -10.54 9.28
CA GLU A 13 12.77 -9.30 9.32
C GLU A 13 11.33 -9.51 8.85
N GLU A 14 10.38 -8.98 9.62
CA GLU A 14 8.97 -9.03 9.28
C GLU A 14 8.61 -8.05 8.16
N ILE A 15 7.57 -8.40 7.41
CA ILE A 15 7.05 -7.59 6.29
C ILE A 15 6.65 -6.18 6.73
N VAL A 16 6.12 -6.02 7.94
CA VAL A 16 5.65 -4.72 8.46
C VAL A 16 6.82 -3.74 8.57
N PHE A 17 7.91 -4.14 9.23
CA PHE A 17 9.13 -3.32 9.35
C PHE A 17 9.76 -3.01 7.99
N THR A 18 9.72 -3.98 7.07
CA THR A 18 10.20 -3.75 5.70
C THR A 18 9.40 -2.64 5.00
N ILE A 19 8.07 -2.68 5.09
CA ILE A 19 7.19 -1.66 4.50
C ILE A 19 7.51 -0.30 5.12
N GLU A 20 7.61 -0.22 6.45
CA GLU A 20 7.92 1.02 7.16
C GLU A 20 9.26 1.61 6.71
N LYS A 21 10.33 0.82 6.62
CA LYS A 21 11.63 1.28 6.11
C LYS A 21 11.53 1.86 4.70
N VAL A 22 10.73 1.25 3.82
CA VAL A 22 10.50 1.76 2.46
C VAL A 22 9.69 3.06 2.49
N LEU A 23 8.68 3.17 3.35
CA LEU A 23 7.84 4.38 3.51
C LEU A 23 8.59 5.56 4.14
N LEU A 24 9.50 5.30 5.08
CA LEU A 24 10.33 6.33 5.71
C LEU A 24 11.49 6.79 4.81
N SER A 25 11.81 6.04 3.76
CA SER A 25 12.89 6.43 2.85
C SER A 25 12.61 7.77 2.15
N GLN A 26 13.58 8.68 2.09
CA GLN A 26 13.40 10.00 1.47
C GLN A 26 13.36 9.95 -0.07
N SER A 27 13.80 8.84 -0.67
CA SER A 27 13.93 8.71 -2.12
C SER A 27 12.70 8.06 -2.74
N ASN A 28 12.26 8.57 -3.89
CA ASN A 28 11.16 7.98 -4.66
C ASN A 28 11.53 6.65 -5.32
N ARG A 29 12.80 6.24 -5.27
CA ARG A 29 13.31 4.98 -5.80
C ARG A 29 14.00 4.23 -4.68
N ALA A 30 13.52 3.04 -4.37
CA ALA A 30 14.06 2.17 -3.35
C ALA A 30 14.52 0.84 -3.99
N ILE A 31 15.73 0.43 -3.66
CA ILE A 31 16.30 -0.88 -3.98
C ILE A 31 16.28 -1.69 -2.70
N LEU A 32 15.50 -2.76 -2.70
CA LEU A 32 15.33 -3.63 -1.55
C LEU A 32 16.22 -4.85 -1.69
N VAL A 33 17.26 -4.93 -0.87
CA VAL A 33 18.26 -6.00 -0.93
C VAL A 33 17.91 -7.06 0.10
N ILE A 34 17.61 -8.27 -0.38
CA ILE A 34 17.10 -9.35 0.44
C ILE A 34 18.11 -10.52 0.44
N PRO A 35 18.55 -10.96 1.64
CA PRO A 35 19.46 -12.10 1.75
C PRO A 35 18.77 -13.41 1.33
N LYS A 36 19.57 -14.47 1.16
CA LYS A 36 19.04 -15.81 0.89
C LYS A 36 18.19 -16.28 2.08
N HIS A 37 17.11 -16.99 1.77
CA HIS A 37 16.21 -17.57 2.77
C HIS A 37 15.53 -16.57 3.71
N ALA A 38 15.41 -15.29 3.31
CA ALA A 38 14.70 -14.31 4.11
C ALA A 38 13.20 -14.65 4.23
N ALA A 39 12.64 -14.46 5.42
CA ALA A 39 11.23 -14.73 5.72
C ALA A 39 10.29 -13.98 4.78
N LEU A 40 10.62 -12.74 4.42
CA LEU A 40 9.86 -11.89 3.50
C LEU A 40 9.57 -12.55 2.14
N VAL A 41 10.54 -13.31 1.63
CA VAL A 41 10.54 -13.86 0.27
C VAL A 41 10.05 -15.31 0.24
N SER A 42 9.84 -15.92 1.42
CA SER A 42 9.28 -17.27 1.55
C SER A 42 7.80 -17.37 1.12
N SER A 43 7.07 -16.25 1.07
CA SER A 43 5.64 -16.22 0.77
C SER A 43 5.28 -15.18 -0.29
N ALA A 44 4.55 -15.63 -1.33
CA ALA A 44 3.97 -14.73 -2.33
C ALA A 44 2.96 -13.74 -1.72
N VAL A 45 2.31 -14.10 -0.61
CA VAL A 45 1.35 -13.24 0.07
C VAL A 45 2.05 -12.02 0.66
N SER A 46 3.21 -12.23 1.31
CA SER A 46 4.02 -11.15 1.88
C SER A 46 4.47 -10.15 0.81
N LEU A 47 4.93 -10.65 -0.35
CA LEU A 47 5.31 -9.80 -1.47
C LEU A 47 4.12 -9.05 -2.08
N LYS A 48 2.94 -9.67 -2.17
CA LYS A 48 1.72 -9.00 -2.63
C LYS A 48 1.27 -7.89 -1.67
N LEU A 49 1.41 -8.09 -0.36
CA LEU A 49 1.15 -7.05 0.63
C LEU A 49 2.08 -5.85 0.43
N LEU A 50 3.38 -6.11 0.20
CA LEU A 50 4.35 -5.09 -0.15
C LEU A 50 3.92 -4.32 -1.41
N THR A 51 3.59 -5.02 -2.50
CA THR A 51 3.09 -4.39 -3.73
C THR A 51 1.86 -3.52 -3.48
N LYS A 52 0.88 -4.02 -2.72
CA LYS A 52 -0.36 -3.30 -2.40
C LYS A 52 -0.08 -2.00 -1.66
N GLN A 53 0.85 -2.01 -0.70
CA GLN A 53 1.27 -0.81 0.01
C GLN A 53 2.04 0.15 -0.90
N MET A 54 2.92 -0.37 -1.76
CA MET A 54 3.66 0.47 -2.71
C MET A 54 2.74 1.15 -3.74
N LEU A 55 1.61 0.53 -4.11
CA LEU A 55 0.60 1.14 -4.99
C LEU A 55 -0.13 2.34 -4.36
N GLN A 56 -0.10 2.48 -3.03
CA GLN A 56 -0.67 3.66 -2.36
C GLN A 56 0.29 4.85 -2.34
N THR A 57 1.56 4.62 -2.68
CA THR A 57 2.60 5.65 -2.69
C THR A 57 3.08 5.91 -4.10
N ASP A 58 3.79 7.02 -4.33
CA ASP A 58 4.43 7.29 -5.62
C ASP A 58 5.82 6.66 -5.76
N LYS A 59 6.28 5.92 -4.75
CA LYS A 59 7.59 5.28 -4.73
C LYS A 59 7.67 4.10 -5.70
N LEU A 60 8.84 3.93 -6.30
CA LEU A 60 9.18 2.79 -7.14
C LEU A 60 10.11 1.86 -6.36
N LEU A 61 9.80 0.58 -6.38
CA LEU A 61 10.52 -0.45 -5.65
C LEU A 61 11.09 -1.47 -6.64
N VAL A 62 12.38 -1.80 -6.49
CA VAL A 62 13.03 -2.92 -7.19
C VAL A 62 13.61 -3.86 -6.14
N LEU A 63 13.33 -5.15 -6.29
CA LEU A 63 13.79 -6.19 -5.37
C LEU A 63 15.08 -6.80 -5.90
N VAL A 64 16.07 -6.97 -5.02
CA VAL A 64 17.34 -7.61 -5.35
C VAL A 64 17.52 -8.80 -4.42
N THR A 65 17.56 -10.00 -4.98
CA THR A 65 17.76 -11.24 -4.22
C THR A 65 18.52 -12.27 -5.04
N GLU A 66 19.47 -12.93 -4.38
CA GLU A 66 20.19 -14.05 -4.97
C GLU A 66 19.33 -15.32 -5.04
N ASP A 67 18.23 -15.40 -4.28
CA ASP A 67 17.35 -16.57 -4.24
C ASP A 67 16.47 -16.68 -5.49
N GLU A 68 16.56 -17.81 -6.19
CA GLU A 68 15.75 -18.09 -7.38
C GLU A 68 14.28 -18.29 -7.06
N ILE A 69 13.97 -18.95 -5.93
CA ILE A 69 12.58 -19.15 -5.49
C ILE A 69 11.96 -17.78 -5.24
N GLY A 70 12.74 -16.91 -4.59
CA GLY A 70 12.33 -15.55 -4.31
C GLY A 70 12.02 -14.70 -5.53
N ARG A 71 12.86 -14.78 -6.57
CA ARG A 71 12.58 -14.09 -7.83
C ARG A 71 11.29 -14.57 -8.48
N LYS A 72 11.05 -15.90 -8.51
CA LYS A 72 9.81 -16.47 -9.05
C LYS A 72 8.57 -16.03 -8.26
N LEU A 73 8.69 -15.89 -6.94
CA LEU A 73 7.59 -15.40 -6.09
C LEU A 73 7.34 -13.90 -6.28
N ALA A 74 8.40 -13.10 -6.48
CA ALA A 74 8.29 -11.70 -6.81
C ALA A 74 7.61 -11.46 -8.17
N ASP A 75 7.94 -12.26 -9.18
CA ASP A 75 7.27 -12.20 -10.49
C ASP A 75 5.76 -12.49 -10.36
N LYS A 76 5.39 -13.48 -9.54
CA LYS A 76 3.97 -13.79 -9.22
C LYS A 76 3.26 -12.70 -8.41
N ALA A 77 4.01 -11.85 -7.73
CA ALA A 77 3.52 -10.70 -6.97
C ALA A 77 3.58 -9.39 -7.79
N SER A 78 3.87 -9.48 -9.09
CA SER A 78 4.02 -8.36 -10.02
C SER A 78 5.09 -7.34 -9.59
N LEU A 79 6.18 -7.84 -8.99
CA LEU A 79 7.36 -7.05 -8.62
C LEU A 79 8.53 -7.41 -9.53
N VAL A 80 9.34 -6.41 -9.88
CA VAL A 80 10.58 -6.64 -10.63
C VAL A 80 11.67 -7.07 -9.67
N ALA A 81 12.18 -8.29 -9.86
CA ALA A 81 13.28 -8.85 -9.08
C ALA A 81 14.54 -9.06 -9.92
N VAL A 82 15.69 -8.82 -9.31
CA VAL A 82 17.02 -8.92 -9.93
C VAL A 82 17.96 -9.72 -9.02
N ASP A 83 18.94 -10.40 -9.59
CA ASP A 83 19.94 -11.19 -8.86
C ASP A 83 20.97 -10.32 -8.14
N LYS A 84 21.47 -9.26 -8.80
CA LYS A 84 22.56 -8.41 -8.32
C LYS A 84 22.21 -6.94 -8.38
N ILE A 85 22.74 -6.16 -7.43
CA ILE A 85 22.58 -4.71 -7.38
C ILE A 85 23.12 -4.04 -8.65
N SER A 86 24.21 -4.57 -9.21
CA SER A 86 24.82 -4.06 -10.45
C SER A 86 23.92 -4.16 -11.67
N ASN A 87 22.98 -5.10 -11.66
CA ASN A 87 22.07 -5.32 -12.77
C ASN A 87 20.87 -4.35 -12.75
N VAL A 88 20.74 -3.51 -11.71
CA VAL A 88 19.70 -2.48 -11.61
C VAL A 88 19.99 -1.33 -12.58
N THR A 89 19.67 -1.55 -13.86
CA THR A 89 19.80 -0.56 -14.94
C THR A 89 18.56 0.32 -15.07
N LYS A 90 18.63 1.33 -15.94
CA LYS A 90 17.47 2.21 -16.23
C LYS A 90 16.28 1.43 -16.80
N GLU A 91 16.54 0.36 -17.55
CA GLU A 91 15.51 -0.48 -18.16
C GLU A 91 14.66 -1.18 -17.09
N ILE A 92 15.29 -1.63 -16.01
CA ILE A 92 14.60 -2.27 -14.88
C ILE A 92 13.66 -1.28 -14.19
N TRP A 93 14.10 -0.03 -14.03
CA TRP A 93 13.25 1.03 -13.48
C TRP A 93 12.06 1.38 -14.38
N ILE A 94 12.26 1.36 -15.70
CA ILE A 94 11.19 1.58 -16.67
C ILE A 94 10.15 0.46 -16.53
N ARG A 95 10.60 -0.80 -16.54
CA ARG A 95 9.71 -1.97 -16.36
C ARG A 95 8.95 -1.92 -15.03
N ALA A 96 9.62 -1.54 -13.94
CA ALA A 96 8.98 -1.40 -12.64
C ALA A 96 7.90 -0.30 -12.63
N LYS A 97 8.15 0.81 -13.34
CA LYS A 97 7.17 1.89 -13.50
C LYS A 97 5.96 1.44 -14.32
N GLU A 98 6.19 0.77 -15.44
CA GLU A 98 5.13 0.24 -16.31
C GLU A 98 4.23 -0.75 -15.57
N LEU A 99 4.82 -1.72 -14.85
CA LEU A 99 4.06 -2.68 -14.05
C LEU A 99 3.20 -1.98 -12.99
N LYS A 100 3.75 -0.97 -12.32
CA LYS A 100 2.99 -0.20 -11.33
C LYS A 100 1.80 0.52 -11.95
N GLU A 101 1.97 1.11 -13.13
CA GLU A 101 0.91 1.82 -13.84
C GLU A 101 -0.21 0.85 -14.28
N VAL A 102 0.14 -0.33 -14.78
CA VAL A 102 -0.82 -1.39 -15.11
C VAL A 102 -1.64 -1.78 -13.88
N LEU A 103 -0.99 -2.07 -12.75
CA LEU A 103 -1.68 -2.45 -11.51
C LEU A 103 -2.59 -1.34 -10.96
N LEU A 104 -2.17 -0.08 -11.09
CA LEU A 104 -2.98 1.06 -10.66
C LEU A 104 -4.23 1.22 -11.54
N ASN A 105 -4.09 1.06 -12.85
CA ASN A 105 -5.22 1.08 -13.79
C ASN A 105 -6.19 -0.09 -13.57
N GLU A 106 -5.69 -1.30 -13.32
CA GLU A 106 -6.53 -2.45 -12.97
C GLU A 106 -7.31 -2.19 -11.67
N LYS A 107 -6.66 -1.64 -10.64
CA LYS A 107 -7.30 -1.27 -9.38
C LYS A 107 -8.40 -0.23 -9.58
N LEU A 108 -8.17 0.79 -10.43
CA LEU A 108 -9.17 1.81 -10.74
C LEU A 108 -10.36 1.23 -11.50
N ARG A 109 -10.10 0.35 -12.47
CA ARG A 109 -11.14 -0.36 -13.21
C ARG A 109 -12.02 -1.20 -12.28
N LEU A 110 -11.41 -2.03 -11.43
CA LEU A 110 -12.13 -2.84 -10.45
C LEU A 110 -12.93 -1.98 -9.47
N LYS A 111 -12.37 -0.85 -9.02
CA LYS A 111 -13.10 0.09 -8.16
C LYS A 111 -14.34 0.65 -8.86
N ASN A 112 -14.23 1.01 -10.14
CA ASN A 112 -15.36 1.53 -10.90
C ASN A 112 -16.42 0.45 -11.17
N GLU A 113 -16.02 -0.79 -11.44
CA GLU A 113 -16.94 -1.93 -11.61
C GLU A 113 -17.69 -2.23 -10.30
N LEU A 114 -17.02 -2.23 -9.14
CA LEU A 114 -17.66 -2.54 -7.85
C LEU A 114 -18.54 -1.41 -7.28
N VAL A 115 -18.21 -0.15 -7.59
CA VAL A 115 -18.93 1.04 -7.09
C VAL A 115 -20.06 1.45 -8.06
N GLY A 116 -19.96 1.06 -9.33
CA GLY A 116 -20.91 1.42 -10.39
C GLY A 116 -22.35 1.01 -10.11
N ASP A 117 -22.54 -0.10 -9.39
CA ASP A 117 -23.89 -0.66 -9.15
C ASP A 117 -24.66 0.01 -7.99
N ARG A 118 -24.07 0.97 -7.27
CA ARG A 118 -24.73 1.63 -6.11
C ARG A 118 -24.96 3.13 -6.24
N LYS A 119 -24.72 3.73 -7.41
CA LYS A 119 -24.77 5.19 -7.56
C LYS A 119 -26.13 5.78 -7.96
N ASP A 120 -27.18 4.98 -8.09
CA ASP A 120 -28.52 5.47 -8.45
C ASP A 120 -29.59 5.29 -7.36
N GLU A 121 -29.21 5.15 -6.09
CA GLU A 121 -30.07 5.61 -4.99
C GLU A 121 -29.55 6.96 -4.53
N LYS A 122 -29.97 7.96 -5.29
CA LYS A 122 -30.02 9.35 -4.87
C LYS A 122 -30.77 9.34 -3.54
N ILE A 123 -30.03 9.37 -2.44
CA ILE A 123 -30.54 9.88 -1.17
C ILE A 123 -30.93 11.31 -1.54
N VAL A 124 -32.23 11.47 -1.83
CA VAL A 124 -32.88 12.77 -1.89
C VAL A 124 -32.40 13.46 -0.64
N ALA A 125 -31.73 14.61 -0.81
CA ALA A 125 -31.37 15.47 0.30
C ALA A 125 -32.65 15.63 1.13
N GLU A 126 -32.70 14.94 2.26
CA GLU A 126 -33.61 15.29 3.33
C GLU A 126 -33.23 16.73 3.64
N ASP A 127 -34.12 17.62 3.23
CA ASP A 127 -34.16 18.99 3.69
C ASP A 127 -33.84 19.00 5.19
N GLU A 128 -33.02 19.96 5.60
CA GLU A 128 -32.81 20.33 7.00
C GLU A 128 -34.18 20.50 7.68
N LEU A 129 -34.71 19.42 8.26
CA LEU A 129 -35.83 19.50 9.19
C LEU A 129 -35.22 19.87 10.52
N GLU A 130 -35.37 21.16 10.86
CA GLU A 130 -35.28 21.65 12.22
C GLU A 130 -36.13 20.76 13.13
N VAL A 131 -35.46 19.99 13.99
CA VAL A 131 -36.10 19.10 14.96
C VAL A 131 -36.68 19.96 16.07
N ASP A 132 -37.91 20.43 15.87
CA ASP A 132 -38.72 20.99 16.93
C ASP A 132 -39.24 19.87 17.83
N GLN A 133 -38.94 19.99 19.11
CA GLN A 133 -39.26 19.02 20.14
C GLN A 133 -40.77 19.00 20.41
N SER A 134 -41.28 17.81 20.76
CA SER A 134 -42.59 17.52 21.34
C SER A 134 -43.74 17.18 20.39
N THR A 135 -43.93 15.89 20.11
CA THR A 135 -45.25 15.26 20.26
C THR A 135 -45.10 13.76 20.51
N THR A 136 -45.61 13.31 21.65
CA THR A 136 -45.84 11.90 21.98
C THR A 136 -46.98 11.33 21.15
N VAL A 137 -46.70 10.35 20.29
CA VAL A 137 -47.74 9.57 19.59
C VAL A 137 -47.87 8.20 20.25
N LYS A 138 -49.04 7.94 20.84
CA LYS A 138 -49.47 6.62 21.32
C LYS A 138 -49.83 5.76 20.11
N ALA A 139 -49.01 4.77 19.78
CA ALA A 139 -49.38 3.73 18.83
C ALA A 139 -50.22 2.66 19.53
N VAL A 140 -51.44 2.46 19.04
CA VAL A 140 -52.31 1.32 19.34
C VAL A 140 -51.85 0.19 18.43
N ILE A 141 -51.39 -0.91 19.03
CA ILE A 141 -50.91 -2.11 18.35
C ILE A 141 -52.12 -3.02 18.15
N GLU A 142 -52.42 -3.34 16.89
CA GLU A 142 -53.39 -4.36 16.48
C GLU A 142 -52.69 -5.73 16.54
N GLU A 143 -53.24 -6.67 17.30
CA GLU A 143 -52.68 -8.00 17.53
C GLU A 143 -52.93 -8.91 16.30
N GLU A 144 -51.87 -9.26 15.58
CA GLU A 144 -51.85 -10.37 14.63
C GLU A 144 -51.53 -11.70 15.35
N PRO A 145 -52.09 -12.83 14.90
CA PRO A 145 -51.97 -14.12 15.58
C PRO A 145 -50.55 -14.70 15.52
N GLU A 146 -50.09 -15.12 16.70
CA GLU A 146 -48.78 -15.70 17.01
C GLU A 146 -48.49 -16.97 16.19
N GLU A 147 -47.51 -16.90 15.29
CA GLU A 147 -46.82 -18.08 14.76
C GLU A 147 -45.70 -18.49 15.74
N GLU A 148 -45.61 -19.80 16.04
CA GLU A 148 -44.68 -20.38 17.00
C GLU A 148 -43.21 -20.11 16.60
N VAL A 149 -42.62 -19.11 17.26
CA VAL A 149 -41.23 -18.67 17.05
C VAL A 149 -40.26 -19.75 17.51
N ALA A 150 -39.39 -20.17 16.59
CA ALA A 150 -38.31 -21.12 16.85
C ALA A 150 -37.40 -20.61 17.97
N ASN A 151 -37.11 -21.49 18.94
CA ASN A 151 -36.23 -21.25 20.10
C ASN A 151 -34.99 -20.42 19.70
N GLU A 152 -34.97 -19.16 20.13
CA GLU A 152 -33.83 -18.28 19.95
C GLU A 152 -32.61 -18.87 20.68
N PRO A 153 -31.42 -18.84 20.06
CA PRO A 153 -30.21 -19.32 20.70
C PRO A 153 -29.95 -18.49 21.96
N LYS A 154 -29.97 -19.16 23.11
CA LYS A 154 -29.76 -18.55 24.43
C LYS A 154 -28.44 -17.77 24.44
N ARG A 155 -28.54 -16.44 24.41
CA ARG A 155 -27.39 -15.52 24.43
C ARG A 155 -26.63 -15.72 25.75
N LEU A 156 -25.30 -15.83 25.66
CA LEU A 156 -24.46 -15.96 26.85
C LEU A 156 -24.59 -14.68 27.68
N GLU A 157 -24.76 -14.84 29.00
CA GLU A 157 -24.87 -13.74 29.94
C GLU A 157 -23.55 -12.96 30.01
N ALA A 158 -23.65 -11.64 30.09
CA ALA A 158 -22.49 -10.76 30.20
C ALA A 158 -21.69 -11.08 31.46
N LYS A 159 -20.37 -11.21 31.32
CA LYS A 159 -19.48 -11.48 32.44
C LYS A 159 -18.32 -10.48 32.47
N ALA A 160 -18.20 -9.76 33.58
CA ALA A 160 -17.04 -8.94 33.88
C ALA A 160 -15.97 -9.80 34.59
N VAL A 161 -14.73 -9.72 34.13
CA VAL A 161 -13.57 -10.39 34.73
C VAL A 161 -12.50 -9.35 35.02
N GLU A 162 -12.10 -9.25 36.29
CA GLU A 162 -11.03 -8.35 36.74
C GLU A 162 -9.67 -9.05 36.58
N LEU A 163 -8.78 -8.46 35.78
CA LEU A 163 -7.41 -8.94 35.54
C LEU A 163 -6.41 -7.88 35.99
N GLY A 164 -6.08 -7.90 37.29
CA GLY A 164 -5.21 -6.89 37.90
C GLY A 164 -5.92 -5.55 38.00
N ASN A 165 -5.46 -4.54 37.26
CA ASN A 165 -6.07 -3.20 37.22
C ASN A 165 -6.93 -2.97 35.96
N ILE A 166 -7.26 -4.03 35.23
CA ILE A 166 -8.03 -3.96 33.97
C ILE A 166 -9.30 -4.78 34.15
N MET A 167 -10.45 -4.12 33.97
CA MET A 167 -11.77 -4.76 33.91
C MET A 167 -12.06 -5.18 32.46
N VAL A 168 -12.26 -6.48 32.23
CA VAL A 168 -12.57 -7.04 30.91
C VAL A 168 -14.01 -7.54 30.90
N TYR A 169 -14.83 -6.98 30.01
CA TYR A 169 -16.22 -7.37 29.82
C TYR A 169 -16.32 -8.30 28.61
N ALA A 170 -16.87 -9.50 28.80
CA ALA A 170 -17.02 -10.50 27.76
C ALA A 170 -18.50 -10.89 27.58
N GLY A 171 -19.00 -10.70 26.36
CA GLY A 171 -20.39 -11.00 25.97
C GLY A 171 -21.36 -9.90 26.37
N GLY A 172 -22.14 -9.39 25.41
CA GLY A 172 -23.09 -8.28 25.62
C GLY A 172 -22.84 -7.12 24.68
N ASP A 173 -23.84 -6.26 24.48
CA ASP A 173 -23.66 -4.95 23.84
C ASP A 173 -23.27 -3.94 24.93
N ILE A 174 -22.29 -3.09 24.65
CA ILE A 174 -21.76 -2.14 25.65
C ILE A 174 -22.78 -1.06 26.01
N THR A 175 -23.77 -0.84 25.13
CA THR A 175 -24.85 0.12 25.33
C THR A 175 -25.86 -0.31 26.39
N ASP A 176 -25.94 -1.61 26.70
CA ASP A 176 -26.96 -2.14 27.61
C ASP A 176 -26.53 -2.01 29.10
N ASP A 177 -25.24 -1.80 29.36
CA ASP A 177 -24.72 -1.64 30.72
C ASP A 177 -24.58 -0.16 31.09
N LEU A 178 -25.62 0.38 31.74
CA LEU A 178 -25.67 1.75 32.26
C LEU A 178 -24.48 2.10 33.16
N SER A 179 -23.91 1.13 33.87
CA SER A 179 -22.78 1.39 34.78
C SER A 179 -21.50 1.75 34.03
N LEU A 180 -21.25 1.12 32.88
CA LEU A 180 -20.11 1.42 32.00
C LEU A 180 -20.22 2.80 31.37
N MET A 181 -21.42 3.19 30.96
CA MET A 181 -21.68 4.50 30.37
C MET A 181 -21.43 5.64 31.37
N ASP A 182 -21.77 5.43 32.64
CA ASP A 182 -21.50 6.39 33.71
C ASP A 182 -20.01 6.50 34.05
N GLU A 183 -19.27 5.40 34.02
CA GLU A 183 -17.82 5.40 34.23
C GLU A 183 -17.07 6.12 33.10
N GLU A 184 -17.42 5.87 31.85
CA GLU A 184 -16.80 6.54 30.70
C GLU A 184 -17.12 8.05 30.69
N ARG A 185 -18.35 8.44 31.08
CA ARG A 185 -18.71 9.85 31.25
C ARG A 185 -17.85 10.52 32.33
N LYS A 186 -17.68 9.89 33.49
CA LYS A 186 -16.80 10.41 34.56
C LYS A 186 -15.35 10.53 34.11
N ARG A 187 -14.87 9.58 33.30
CA ARG A 187 -13.52 9.64 32.72
C ARG A 187 -13.35 10.85 31.80
N LEU A 188 -14.30 11.07 30.89
CA LEU A 188 -14.30 12.25 30.01
C LEU A 188 -14.40 13.57 30.78
N GLU A 189 -15.06 13.59 31.94
CA GLU A 189 -15.10 14.76 32.82
C GLU A 189 -13.78 15.02 33.57
N THR A 190 -12.98 13.97 33.84
CA THR A 190 -11.71 14.10 34.58
C THR A 190 -10.50 14.29 33.69
N GLU A 191 -10.56 13.87 32.42
CA GLU A 191 -9.48 14.12 31.48
C GLU A 191 -9.46 15.61 31.11
N PRO A 192 -8.34 16.33 31.35
CA PRO A 192 -8.25 17.74 31.03
C PRO A 192 -8.38 17.93 29.52
N ASP A 193 -9.29 18.81 29.11
CA ASP A 193 -9.54 19.12 27.71
C ASP A 193 -8.28 19.73 27.06
N ILE A 194 -7.48 18.86 26.42
CA ILE A 194 -6.24 19.21 25.72
C ILE A 194 -6.50 19.93 24.39
N SER A 195 -7.77 20.12 23.99
CA SER A 195 -8.12 20.89 22.79
C SER A 195 -7.73 22.37 22.89
N GLY A 196 -7.48 22.88 24.11
CA GLY A 196 -7.07 24.26 24.37
C GLY A 196 -5.58 24.49 24.65
N VAL A 197 -4.73 23.45 24.64
CA VAL A 197 -3.29 23.64 24.80
C VAL A 197 -2.73 24.19 23.49
N ALA A 198 -2.68 25.52 23.40
CA ALA A 198 -1.93 26.22 22.37
C ALA A 198 -0.53 25.61 22.31
N LEU A 199 -0.20 25.01 21.16
CA LEU A 199 1.15 24.57 20.82
C LEU A 199 2.07 25.76 20.98
N ALA A 200 2.71 25.89 22.14
CA ALA A 200 3.72 26.89 22.40
C ALA A 200 4.76 26.77 21.28
N ASP A 201 4.97 27.90 20.60
CA ASP A 201 5.78 28.03 19.39
C ASP A 201 7.10 27.24 19.49
N ASN A 202 7.17 26.12 18.79
CA ASN A 202 8.43 25.51 18.41
C ASN A 202 9.08 26.42 17.36
N GLN A 203 9.70 27.51 17.83
CA GLN A 203 10.66 28.30 17.06
C GLN A 203 11.94 27.50 16.87
N VAL A 204 11.90 26.49 15.99
CA VAL A 204 13.08 25.82 15.47
C VAL A 204 13.01 25.85 13.94
N ASP A 205 13.84 26.72 13.38
CA ASP A 205 14.41 26.67 12.03
C ASP A 205 13.51 26.93 10.80
N GLN A 206 13.04 28.17 10.65
CA GLN A 206 12.69 28.75 9.33
C GLN A 206 13.86 29.46 8.61
N ALA A 207 15.11 29.20 9.00
CA ALA A 207 16.27 29.89 8.42
C ALA A 207 16.82 29.29 7.11
N VAL A 208 16.32 28.14 6.62
CA VAL A 208 17.01 27.41 5.52
C VAL A 208 16.41 27.62 4.12
N PHE A 209 15.21 28.18 3.98
CA PHE A 209 14.53 28.19 2.66
C PHE A 209 14.77 29.41 1.76
N LYS A 210 15.39 30.50 2.22
CA LYS A 210 15.57 31.72 1.40
C LYS A 210 16.74 31.69 0.41
N HIS A 211 17.54 30.61 0.36
CA HIS A 211 18.68 30.51 -0.55
C HIS A 211 18.47 29.63 -1.79
N GLN A 212 17.30 28.99 -1.97
CA GLN A 212 17.08 28.08 -3.11
C GLN A 212 16.72 28.79 -4.43
N ASP A 213 16.16 30.01 -4.39
CA ASP A 213 15.72 30.69 -5.63
C ASP A 213 16.86 31.16 -6.54
N LYS A 214 18.05 31.45 -5.97
CA LYS A 214 19.21 31.87 -6.78
C LYS A 214 19.77 30.75 -7.65
N ASN A 215 19.52 29.49 -7.30
CA ASN A 215 20.06 28.34 -8.02
C ASN A 215 19.23 27.98 -9.28
N LEU A 216 17.93 28.36 -9.30
CA LEU A 216 17.03 28.02 -10.40
C LEU A 216 17.31 28.83 -11.67
N ASN A 217 17.70 30.10 -11.53
CA ASN A 217 18.02 30.97 -12.66
C ASN A 217 19.33 30.54 -13.36
N TYR A 218 20.32 30.07 -12.59
CA TYR A 218 21.57 29.57 -13.16
C TYR A 218 21.36 28.28 -13.97
N LEU A 219 20.48 27.39 -13.51
CA LEU A 219 20.09 26.18 -14.24
C LEU A 219 19.31 26.47 -15.53
N LYS A 220 18.43 27.47 -15.53
CA LYS A 220 17.72 27.90 -16.76
C LYS A 220 18.70 28.45 -17.82
N GLN A 221 19.68 29.24 -17.40
CA GLN A 221 20.68 29.81 -18.32
C GLN A 221 21.59 28.75 -18.94
N GLN A 222 21.96 27.70 -18.20
CA GLN A 222 22.72 26.57 -18.76
C GLN A 222 21.90 25.77 -19.78
N ALA A 223 20.59 25.61 -19.57
CA ALA A 223 19.72 24.89 -20.49
C ALA A 223 19.53 25.63 -21.83
N GLU A 224 19.50 26.96 -21.83
CA GLU A 224 19.44 27.77 -23.06
C GLU A 224 20.74 27.71 -23.86
N ASN A 225 21.89 27.78 -23.20
CA ASN A 225 23.20 27.65 -23.85
C ASN A 225 23.45 26.25 -24.45
N ALA A 226 22.86 25.20 -23.88
CA ALA A 226 22.95 23.85 -24.44
C ALA A 226 22.13 23.69 -25.74
N LYS A 227 21.05 24.46 -25.90
CA LYS A 227 20.20 24.42 -27.11
C LYS A 227 20.81 25.18 -28.29
N SER A 228 21.63 26.21 -28.04
CA SER A 228 22.27 26.97 -29.13
C SER A 228 23.46 26.24 -29.75
N ASN A 229 24.11 25.31 -29.04
CA ASN A 229 25.29 24.59 -29.53
C ASN A 229 25.01 23.25 -30.25
N SER A 230 23.76 22.79 -30.37
CA SER A 230 23.44 21.49 -31.01
C SER A 230 23.09 21.57 -32.50
N SER A 231 23.42 22.67 -33.18
CA SER A 231 23.13 22.88 -34.62
C SER A 231 24.39 22.77 -35.50
N VAL A 232 25.25 21.77 -35.27
CA VAL A 232 26.38 21.50 -36.18
C VAL A 232 26.53 19.99 -36.39
N SER A 233 26.60 19.61 -37.67
CA SER A 233 27.10 18.32 -38.21
C SER A 233 26.15 17.12 -38.26
N HIS A 234 25.23 17.13 -39.23
CA HIS A 234 24.79 15.90 -39.91
C HIS A 234 25.91 15.40 -40.85
N ASN A 235 26.52 14.26 -40.51
CA ASN A 235 27.14 13.35 -41.48
C ASN A 235 26.86 11.93 -41.00
N ALA A 236 25.80 11.35 -41.55
CA ALA A 236 25.40 9.97 -41.30
C ALA A 236 26.23 9.03 -42.20
N PRO A 237 26.91 8.00 -41.66
CA PRO A 237 27.52 6.96 -42.48
C PRO A 237 26.50 5.90 -42.88
N GLU A 238 26.52 5.52 -44.17
CA GLU A 238 25.66 4.51 -44.78
C GLU A 238 25.80 3.11 -44.13
N PRO A 239 24.70 2.33 -44.04
CA PRO A 239 24.74 0.96 -43.56
C PRO A 239 25.30 0.00 -44.64
N ARG A 240 26.49 -0.56 -44.38
CA ARG A 240 27.04 -1.67 -45.16
C ARG A 240 26.24 -2.96 -44.91
N ASN A 241 25.54 -3.39 -45.94
CA ASN A 241 24.98 -4.74 -46.08
C ASN A 241 26.05 -5.80 -45.80
N LYS A 242 25.85 -6.62 -44.76
CA LYS A 242 26.51 -7.93 -44.62
C LYS A 242 25.45 -9.02 -44.70
N ALA A 243 25.26 -9.51 -45.92
CA ALA A 243 24.77 -10.85 -46.18
C ALA A 243 25.85 -11.86 -45.71
N GLY A 244 25.42 -12.90 -45.00
CA GLY A 244 26.27 -14.02 -44.59
C GLY A 244 25.72 -14.59 -43.28
N LEU A 245 25.08 -15.76 -43.25
CA LEU A 245 25.59 -17.11 -43.51
C LEU A 245 25.40 -17.89 -42.19
N PHE A 246 24.76 -19.07 -42.26
CA PHE A 246 24.94 -20.23 -41.35
C PHE A 246 24.29 -20.13 -39.96
N ARG A 247 23.65 -21.15 -39.35
CA ARG A 247 23.54 -22.63 -39.53
C ARG A 247 22.19 -23.08 -38.92
N LYS A 248 21.43 -23.94 -39.60
CA LYS A 248 21.24 -25.39 -39.29
C LYS A 248 21.01 -25.73 -37.81
N GLY A 249 19.75 -26.06 -37.51
CA GLY A 249 19.32 -27.32 -36.89
C GLY A 249 19.87 -27.68 -35.52
N PHE A 250 19.06 -27.49 -34.48
CA PHE A 250 19.17 -28.21 -33.22
C PHE A 250 17.82 -28.85 -32.90
N ASN A 251 17.69 -30.14 -33.22
CA ASN A 251 16.63 -31.00 -32.70
C ASN A 251 17.00 -31.39 -31.27
N PHE A 252 16.10 -31.17 -30.31
CA PHE A 252 16.26 -31.65 -28.94
C PHE A 252 15.33 -32.85 -28.75
N ASP A 253 15.92 -34.05 -28.75
CA ASP A 253 15.23 -35.29 -28.42
C ASP A 253 14.88 -35.31 -26.92
N VAL A 254 13.59 -35.53 -26.64
CA VAL A 254 13.04 -35.68 -25.29
C VAL A 254 13.13 -37.16 -24.91
N ALA A 255 14.09 -37.50 -24.04
CA ALA A 255 14.17 -38.83 -23.44
C ALA A 255 13.42 -38.85 -22.10
N THR A 256 12.21 -39.41 -22.09
CA THR A 256 11.48 -39.78 -20.86
C THR A 256 12.07 -41.06 -20.27
N LYS A 257 12.79 -40.98 -19.15
CA LYS A 257 13.12 -42.14 -18.32
C LYS A 257 12.11 -42.26 -17.18
N THR A 258 11.21 -43.22 -17.31
CA THR A 258 10.42 -43.78 -16.21
C THR A 258 11.32 -44.68 -15.36
N ASN A 259 11.57 -44.33 -14.10
CA ASN A 259 12.12 -45.25 -13.12
C ASN A 259 10.99 -45.81 -12.27
N LYS A 260 10.84 -47.14 -12.32
CA LYS A 260 9.94 -47.95 -11.52
C LYS A 260 10.79 -49.00 -10.81
N SER A 261 10.94 -48.87 -9.51
CA SER A 261 11.47 -49.86 -8.57
C SER A 261 11.09 -49.33 -7.19
N GLY A 262 10.51 -50.07 -6.26
CA GLY A 262 10.46 -51.51 -6.06
C GLY A 262 10.37 -51.66 -4.54
#